data_AF-A0A3D0S506-F1
#
_entry.id   AF-A0A3D0S506-F1
#
_cell.length_a   1.000
_cell.length_b   1.000
_cell.length_c   1.000
_cell.angle_alpha   90.00
_cell.angle_beta   90.00
_cell.angle_gamma   90.00
#
_symmetry.space_group_name_H-M   'P 1'
#
loop_
_entity.id
_entity.type
_entity.pdbx_description
1 polymer ?
#
loop_
_entity_poly.entity_id
_entity_poly.type
_entity_poly.pdbx_seq_one_letter_code
_entity_poly.pdbx_strand_id
1 'polypeptide(L)'
;MKIMRPPCHGPVTRPGVTSAARFHYLLSDRSTSWRGRRVPDQPLPLGARVLAAGALALPSGIVVDGWVVIDGKRVLTAGSGTPPERPSWSVAGLVVPGFVDVHVHGGGGASFD
;
A
#
# COMPACT_ATOMS: atom_id res chain seq x y z
N MET A 1 -35.19 36.52 19.30
CA MET A 1 -34.74 35.90 18.03
C MET A 1 -34.21 34.51 18.38
N LYS A 2 -34.83 33.45 17.85
CA LYS A 2 -34.98 32.17 18.56
C LYS A 2 -33.72 31.30 18.53
N ILE A 3 -32.97 31.41 19.62
CA ILE A 3 -32.02 30.43 20.14
C ILE A 3 -32.81 29.22 20.66
N MET A 4 -32.40 28.00 20.33
CA MET A 4 -32.92 26.80 20.99
C MET A 4 -31.75 25.89 21.41
N ARG A 5 -31.68 25.63 22.71
CA ARG A 5 -30.72 24.74 23.39
C ARG A 5 -31.27 23.30 23.44
N PRO A 6 -30.42 22.28 23.67
CA PRO A 6 -30.73 20.87 23.44
C PRO A 6 -31.31 20.18 24.70
N PRO A 7 -31.93 18.98 24.57
CA PRO A 7 -32.24 18.14 25.72
C PRO A 7 -31.07 17.22 26.12
N CYS A 8 -30.87 17.06 27.44
CA CYS A 8 -29.86 16.21 28.08
C CYS A 8 -30.39 14.79 28.40
N HIS A 9 -29.50 13.83 28.13
CA HIS A 9 -29.28 12.42 28.56
C HIS A 9 -30.26 11.57 29.39
N GLY A 10 -30.28 10.29 29.01
CA GLY A 10 -30.27 9.13 29.92
C GLY A 10 -29.27 8.06 29.40
N PRO A 11 -28.63 7.25 30.26
CA PRO A 11 -27.58 6.32 29.86
C PRO A 11 -28.15 4.98 29.37
N VAL A 12 -27.63 4.46 28.26
CA VAL A 12 -27.85 3.07 27.82
C VAL A 12 -26.49 2.38 27.69
N THR A 13 -26.42 1.21 28.31
CA THR A 13 -25.26 0.34 28.46
C THR A 13 -24.82 -0.29 27.12
N ARG A 14 -23.50 -0.47 26.99
CA ARG A 14 -22.81 -1.04 25.82
C ARG A 14 -23.12 -2.53 25.63
N PRO A 15 -23.19 -2.97 24.38
CA PRO A 15 -22.47 -4.16 23.95
C PRO A 15 -21.36 -3.78 22.96
N GLY A 16 -20.22 -4.46 23.08
CA GLY A 16 -19.04 -4.22 22.26
C GLY A 16 -19.33 -4.30 20.77
N VAL A 17 -18.91 -3.26 20.04
CA VAL A 17 -18.80 -3.28 18.59
C VAL A 17 -17.33 -3.44 18.26
N THR A 18 -16.94 -4.66 17.88
CA THR A 18 -15.74 -4.87 17.07
C THR A 18 -15.89 -4.06 15.79
N SER A 19 -14.97 -3.14 15.55
CA SER A 19 -14.90 -2.39 14.29
C SER A 19 -14.61 -3.35 13.15
N ALA A 20 -15.65 -3.82 12.47
CA ALA A 20 -15.53 -4.35 11.13
C ALA A 20 -15.43 -3.14 10.19
N ALA A 21 -14.20 -2.81 9.78
CA ALA A 21 -13.98 -1.83 8.71
C ALA A 21 -14.66 -2.33 7.44
N ARG A 22 -15.87 -1.82 7.16
CA ARG A 22 -16.53 -1.97 5.87
C ARG A 22 -15.75 -1.13 4.86
N PHE A 23 -14.94 -1.79 4.04
CA PHE A 23 -14.37 -1.17 2.84
C PHE A 23 -15.44 -1.13 1.74
N HIS A 24 -16.08 0.02 1.58
CA HIS A 24 -16.80 0.38 0.36
C HIS A 24 -16.03 1.51 -0.31
N TYR A 25 -15.32 1.20 -1.38
CA TYR A 25 -15.09 2.15 -2.46
C TYR A 25 -15.40 1.46 -3.78
N LEU A 26 -16.52 1.85 -4.35
CA LEU A 26 -16.91 1.56 -5.72
C LEU A 26 -16.35 2.68 -6.57
N LEU A 27 -15.26 2.41 -7.28
CA LEU A 27 -14.92 3.09 -8.52
C LEU A 27 -14.44 2.00 -9.48
N SER A 28 -15.34 1.64 -10.39
CA SER A 28 -15.07 0.74 -11.49
C SER A 28 -14.19 1.43 -12.52
N ASP A 29 -12.99 0.93 -12.74
CA ASP A 29 -12.38 0.99 -14.06
C ASP A 29 -11.96 -0.42 -14.48
N ARG A 30 -12.51 -0.85 -15.61
CA ARG A 30 -12.26 -2.16 -16.22
C ARG A 30 -11.31 -1.95 -17.39
N SER A 31 -9.99 -1.96 -17.14
CA SER A 31 -9.03 -2.27 -18.20
C SER A 31 -7.78 -2.96 -17.64
N THR A 32 -7.52 -4.18 -18.14
CA THR A 32 -6.34 -5.04 -17.95
C THR A 32 -5.84 -5.24 -16.51
N SER A 33 -6.46 -6.20 -15.79
CA SER A 33 -6.12 -6.53 -14.41
C SER A 33 -4.80 -7.31 -14.29
N TRP A 34 -3.74 -6.63 -13.87
CA TRP A 34 -2.80 -7.27 -12.95
C TRP A 34 -3.61 -7.57 -11.68
N ARG A 35 -4.04 -8.82 -11.50
CA ARG A 35 -4.68 -9.23 -10.24
C ARG A 35 -3.58 -9.25 -9.19
N GLY A 36 -3.34 -8.10 -8.56
CA GLY A 36 -2.55 -8.03 -7.34
C GLY A 36 -2.97 -9.19 -6.46
N ARG A 37 -2.04 -10.12 -6.21
CA ARG A 37 -2.33 -11.28 -5.38
C ARG A 37 -2.87 -10.72 -4.07
N ARG A 38 -4.09 -11.12 -3.69
CA ARG A 38 -4.67 -10.70 -2.40
C ARG A 38 -3.59 -10.82 -1.34
N VAL A 39 -3.43 -9.78 -0.53
CA VAL A 39 -2.72 -9.93 0.75
C VAL A 39 -3.31 -11.20 1.38
N PRO A 40 -2.50 -12.20 1.74
CA PRO A 40 -3.04 -13.38 2.39
C PRO A 40 -3.88 -12.92 3.59
N ASP A 41 -5.04 -13.54 3.84
CA ASP A 41 -5.73 -13.38 5.13
C ASP A 41 -4.89 -13.95 6.29
N GLN A 42 -3.73 -14.53 5.96
CA GLN A 42 -2.70 -15.04 6.84
C GLN A 42 -1.64 -13.95 7.14
N PRO A 43 -1.04 -13.95 8.34
CA PRO A 43 0.08 -13.08 8.66
C PRO A 43 1.21 -13.17 7.61
N LEU A 44 1.91 -12.06 7.39
CA LEU A 44 3.05 -12.05 6.47
C LEU A 44 4.11 -13.06 6.94
N PRO A 45 4.89 -13.66 6.02
CA PRO A 45 6.00 -14.54 6.39
C PRO A 45 6.95 -13.87 7.37
N LEU A 46 7.50 -14.64 8.31
CA LEU A 46 8.50 -14.12 9.24
C LEU A 46 9.69 -13.53 8.47
N GLY A 47 9.99 -12.26 8.75
CA GLY A 47 11.05 -11.52 8.07
C GLY A 47 10.64 -10.82 6.77
N ALA A 48 9.36 -10.91 6.37
CA ALA A 48 8.81 -10.04 5.34
C ALA A 48 8.91 -8.57 5.78
N ARG A 49 9.12 -7.68 4.81
CA ARG A 49 9.34 -6.25 5.05
C ARG A 49 8.41 -5.44 4.16
N VAL A 50 7.95 -4.32 4.71
CA VAL A 50 7.05 -3.40 4.01
C VAL A 50 7.81 -2.13 3.65
N LEU A 51 7.75 -1.74 2.38
CA LEU A 51 8.19 -0.43 1.88
C LEU A 51 6.95 0.42 1.60
N ALA A 52 6.81 1.56 2.27
CA ALA A 52 5.84 2.58 1.92
C ALA A 52 6.47 3.62 0.96
N ALA A 53 5.69 4.08 0.00
CA ALA A 53 6.13 5.00 -1.05
C ALA A 53 5.08 6.10 -1.30
N GLY A 54 5.51 7.31 -1.65
CA GLY A 54 4.60 8.35 -2.12
C GLY A 54 3.88 7.94 -3.41
N ALA A 55 4.54 7.18 -4.28
CA ALA A 55 3.90 6.51 -5.40
C ALA A 55 4.63 5.21 -5.81
N LEU A 56 3.92 4.31 -6.49
CA LEU A 56 4.46 3.13 -7.16
C LEU A 56 4.17 3.18 -8.66
N ALA A 57 5.16 2.82 -9.48
CA ALA A 57 4.92 2.48 -10.88
C ALA A 57 4.63 0.98 -11.00
N LEU A 58 3.37 0.64 -11.28
CA LEU A 58 2.94 -0.73 -11.52
C LEU A 58 2.63 -0.94 -13.02
N PRO A 59 2.54 -2.19 -13.51
CA PRO A 59 2.12 -2.45 -14.89
C PRO A 59 0.75 -1.85 -15.24
N SER A 60 -0.10 -1.64 -14.24
CA SER A 60 -1.42 -1.01 -14.39
C SER A 60 -1.39 0.53 -14.37
N GLY A 61 -0.22 1.15 -14.18
CA GLY A 61 -0.06 2.59 -14.06
C GLY A 61 0.51 3.04 -12.71
N ILE A 62 0.49 4.36 -12.48
CA ILE A 62 0.99 4.97 -11.25
C ILE A 62 -0.06 4.89 -10.15
N VAL A 63 0.35 4.43 -8.97
CA VAL A 63 -0.48 4.32 -7.77
C VAL A 63 0.09 5.23 -6.68
N VAL A 64 -0.67 6.23 -6.24
CA VAL A 64 -0.29 7.14 -5.15
C VAL A 64 -0.49 6.50 -3.78
N ASP A 65 0.28 6.95 -2.79
CA ASP A 65 0.28 6.43 -1.41
C ASP A 65 0.39 4.90 -1.38
N GLY A 66 1.41 4.41 -2.08
CA GLY A 66 1.59 2.99 -2.36
C GLY A 66 2.47 2.27 -1.35
N TRP A 67 2.36 0.95 -1.31
CA TRP A 67 3.22 0.09 -0.51
C TRP A 67 3.54 -1.22 -1.22
N VAL A 68 4.68 -1.83 -0.86
CA VAL A 68 5.13 -3.14 -1.37
C VAL A 68 5.54 -4.02 -0.20
N VAL A 69 5.12 -5.30 -0.23
CA VAL A 69 5.59 -6.34 0.69
C VAL A 69 6.67 -7.17 0.00
N ILE A 70 7.81 -7.29 0.66
CA ILE A 70 9.01 -7.98 0.17
C ILE A 70 9.35 -9.12 1.13
N ASP A 71 9.57 -10.31 0.60
CA ASP A 71 10.11 -11.46 1.34
C ASP A 71 11.43 -11.88 0.70
N GLY A 72 12.54 -11.56 1.37
CA GLY A 72 13.89 -11.78 0.87
C GLY A 72 14.09 -11.18 -0.53
N LYS A 73 14.12 -12.06 -1.55
CA LYS A 73 14.35 -11.70 -2.97
C LYS A 73 13.07 -11.57 -3.80
N ARG A 74 11.89 -11.64 -3.17
CA ARG A 74 10.60 -11.66 -3.88
C ARG A 74 9.71 -10.52 -3.43
N VAL A 75 9.02 -9.92 -4.38
CA VAL A 75 7.85 -9.08 -4.11
C VAL A 75 6.65 -10.00 -3.95
N LEU A 76 5.98 -9.96 -2.81
CA LEU A 76 4.79 -10.78 -2.54
C LEU A 76 3.52 -10.13 -3.07
N THR A 77 3.35 -8.84 -2.78
CA THR A 77 2.19 -8.05 -3.19
C THR A 77 2.49 -6.55 -3.05
N ALA A 78 1.69 -5.73 -3.72
CA ALA A 78 1.76 -4.28 -3.68
C ALA A 78 0.34 -3.69 -3.74
N GLY A 79 0.16 -2.50 -3.17
CA GLY A 79 -1.13 -1.84 -3.11
C GLY A 79 -1.01 -0.37 -2.77
N SER A 80 -2.14 0.24 -2.41
CA SER A 80 -2.25 1.63 -1.94
C SER A 80 -2.95 1.73 -0.59
N GLY A 81 -2.89 2.93 -0.01
CA GLY A 81 -3.53 3.26 1.26
C GLY A 81 -2.78 2.64 2.43
N THR A 82 -3.52 2.16 3.42
CA THR A 82 -2.92 1.60 4.63
C THR A 82 -2.18 0.29 4.32
N PRO A 83 -0.87 0.20 4.60
CA PRO A 83 -0.12 -1.03 4.42
C PRO A 83 -0.59 -2.12 5.39
N PRO A 84 -0.40 -3.41 5.05
CA PRO A 84 -0.84 -4.53 5.89
C PRO A 84 -0.10 -4.61 7.23
N GLU A 85 1.12 -4.08 7.30
CA GLU A 85 1.92 -3.99 8.52
C GLU A 85 2.68 -2.65 8.58
N ARG A 86 3.27 -2.34 9.74
CA ARG A 86 4.09 -1.14 9.90
C ARG A 86 5.23 -1.16 8.87
N PRO A 87 5.42 -0.07 8.08
CA PRO A 87 6.53 0.02 7.14
C PRO A 87 7.88 -0.19 7.82
N SER A 88 8.70 -1.07 7.25
CA SER A 88 10.12 -1.18 7.58
C SER A 88 10.90 0.02 7.06
N TRP A 89 10.46 0.59 5.94
CA TRP A 89 11.01 1.77 5.32
C TRP A 89 9.91 2.62 4.69
N SER A 90 10.16 3.92 4.57
CA SER A 90 9.27 4.85 3.89
C SER A 90 10.07 5.78 2.98
N VAL A 91 9.57 6.00 1.78
CA VAL A 91 10.10 6.98 0.82
C VAL A 91 8.97 7.89 0.36
N ALA A 92 9.21 9.20 0.24
CA ALA A 92 8.20 10.13 -0.27
C ALA A 92 8.08 10.11 -1.81
N GLY A 93 9.03 9.49 -2.50
CA GLY A 93 9.13 9.49 -3.96
C GLY A 93 8.38 8.35 -4.66
N LEU A 94 8.58 8.28 -5.97
CA LEU A 94 8.12 7.20 -6.83
C LEU A 94 9.09 6.01 -6.74
N VAL A 95 8.57 4.85 -6.38
CA VAL A 95 9.30 3.58 -6.51
C VAL A 95 8.93 2.95 -7.85
N VAL A 96 9.96 2.54 -8.59
CA VAL A 96 9.85 1.89 -9.90
C VAL A 96 10.53 0.51 -9.84
N PRO A 97 10.19 -0.42 -10.76
CA PRO A 97 11.06 -1.57 -11.00
C PRO A 97 12.49 -1.11 -11.30
N GLY A 98 13.48 -1.87 -10.84
CA GLY A 98 14.88 -1.59 -11.16
C GLY A 98 15.07 -1.51 -12.68
N PHE A 99 15.85 -0.53 -13.14
CA PHE A 99 16.12 -0.39 -14.56
C PHE A 99 16.91 -1.59 -15.09
N VAL A 100 16.56 -2.01 -16.30
CA VAL A 100 17.29 -3.03 -17.05
C VAL A 100 18.06 -2.30 -18.13
N ASP A 101 19.37 -2.22 -17.94
CA ASP A 101 20.28 -1.71 -18.96
C ASP A 101 20.68 -2.87 -19.87
N VAL A 102 20.30 -2.79 -21.15
CA VAL A 102 20.58 -3.84 -22.14
C VAL A 102 21.91 -3.64 -22.85
N HIS A 103 22.56 -2.49 -22.65
CA HIS A 103 23.78 -2.13 -23.36
C HIS A 103 24.62 -1.15 -22.56
N VAL A 104 25.69 -1.66 -21.93
CA VAL A 104 26.63 -0.87 -21.15
C VAL A 104 28.07 -1.26 -21.50
N HIS A 105 28.99 -0.28 -21.49
CA HIS A 105 30.42 -0.47 -21.81
C HIS A 105 31.34 -0.36 -20.59
N GLY A 106 30.81 -0.03 -19.41
CA GLY A 106 31.59 0.14 -18.20
C GLY A 106 30.78 0.77 -17.08
N GLY A 107 31.43 1.12 -15.98
CA GLY A 107 30.78 1.75 -14.83
C GLY A 107 31.77 2.21 -13.77
N GLY A 108 31.46 3.30 -13.07
CA GLY A 108 32.32 3.81 -11.99
C GLY A 108 33.73 4.22 -12.44
N GLY A 109 33.91 4.58 -13.72
CA GLY A 109 35.20 5.00 -14.29
C GLY A 109 36.03 3.86 -14.91
N ALA A 110 35.56 2.61 -14.88
CA ALA A 110 36.21 1.47 -15.51
C ALA A 110 35.51 1.05 -16.82
N SER A 111 36.28 0.50 -17.76
CA SER A 111 35.80 -0.18 -18.98
C SER A 111 35.72 -1.70 -18.76
N PHE A 112 34.96 -2.40 -19.61
CA PHE A 112 34.99 -3.86 -19.70
C PHE A 112 36.11 -4.40 -20.62
N ASP A 113 36.78 -3.52 -21.35
CA ASP A 113 37.90 -3.85 -22.24
C ASP A 113 39.17 -4.27 -21.47
#